data_AF-A0ABD2QHR3-F1
#
_entry.id   AF-A0ABD2QHR3-F1
#
_cell.length_a   1.000
_cell.length_b   1.000
_cell.length_c   1.000
_cell.angle_alpha   90.00
_cell.angle_beta   90.00
_cell.angle_gamma   90.00
#
_symmetry.space_group_name_H-M   'P 1'
#
loop_
_entity.id
_entity.type
_entity.pdbx_description
1 polymer ?
#
loop_
_entity_poly.entity_id
_entity_poly.type
_entity_poly.pdbx_seq_one_letter_code
_entity_poly.pdbx_strand_id
1 'polypeptide(L)'
;MRLEFIKIVEQIPPSNPVQADLSELDLAIAKAIERYDADKTGLADYALGSAGASVVSIRCTETYTGGAATFRFFGIPLASFANSPATVLQPGTLPGHCWAFKGSQGSVIIKLAVPVHVTSVSVEHIARRLVYSNRLDSAPRDFRVLALPTPDTDQDDASVVNLGNFSFDAMGPSIQFFTTVEKAPLKVRYLEFQFLNNHGHPSYTCIYRLRVHGNFHEL
;
A
#
# COMPACT_ATOMS: atom_id res chain seq x y z
N MET A 1 1.04 1.42 -15.21
CA MET A 1 0.41 2.71 -15.53
C MET A 1 0.81 3.26 -16.91
N ARG A 2 2.09 3.29 -17.29
CA ARG A 2 2.51 3.73 -18.65
C ARG A 2 1.97 2.83 -19.79
N LEU A 3 1.90 1.53 -19.56
CA LEU A 3 1.43 0.55 -20.57
C LEU A 3 -0.10 0.55 -20.74
N GLU A 4 -0.86 0.81 -19.67
CA GLU A 4 -2.33 0.92 -19.74
C GLU A 4 -2.76 2.23 -20.40
N PHE A 5 -2.06 3.35 -20.13
CA PHE A 5 -2.29 4.61 -20.83
C PHE A 5 -1.98 4.51 -22.33
N ILE A 6 -0.91 3.82 -22.73
CA ILE A 6 -0.56 3.64 -24.15
C ILE A 6 -1.61 2.80 -24.88
N LYS A 7 -2.13 1.73 -24.26
CA LYS A 7 -3.18 0.90 -24.87
C LYS A 7 -4.49 1.66 -25.11
N ILE A 8 -4.83 2.62 -24.25
CA ILE A 8 -6.01 3.50 -24.44
C ILE A 8 -5.79 4.43 -25.64
N VAL A 9 -4.57 4.92 -25.86
CA VAL A 9 -4.25 5.81 -26.99
C VAL A 9 -4.10 5.03 -28.32
N GLU A 10 -3.62 3.79 -28.28
CA GLU A 10 -3.39 2.97 -29.49
C GLU A 10 -4.65 2.33 -30.09
N GLN A 11 -5.79 2.32 -29.38
CA GLN A 11 -7.06 1.82 -29.90
C GLN A 11 -7.88 2.85 -30.69
N ILE A 12 -7.35 4.06 -30.86
CA ILE A 12 -8.02 5.14 -31.61
C ILE A 12 -7.82 4.86 -33.11
N PRO A 13 -8.88 4.62 -33.90
CA PRO A 13 -8.75 4.42 -35.34
C PRO A 13 -8.22 5.70 -36.00
N PRO A 14 -7.45 5.60 -37.09
CA PRO A 14 -6.95 6.77 -37.80
C PRO A 14 -8.12 7.47 -38.51
N SER A 15 -8.74 8.43 -37.83
CA SER A 15 -9.67 9.41 -38.40
C SER A 15 -9.00 10.78 -38.47
N ASN A 16 -9.50 11.64 -39.37
CA ASN A 16 -8.90 12.92 -39.80
C ASN A 16 -8.25 13.76 -38.67
N PRO A 17 -7.09 14.41 -38.92
CA PRO A 17 -6.09 14.68 -37.88
C PRO A 17 -6.25 16.02 -37.13
N VAL A 18 -7.40 16.68 -37.16
CA VAL A 18 -7.56 18.02 -36.54
C VAL A 18 -8.72 18.11 -35.54
N GLN A 19 -9.54 17.06 -35.41
CA GLN A 19 -10.70 17.09 -34.53
C GLN A 19 -10.99 15.70 -33.96
N ALA A 20 -9.96 15.06 -33.40
CA ALA A 20 -10.22 14.22 -32.22
C ALA A 20 -10.92 15.15 -31.23
N ASP A 21 -12.20 14.88 -30.99
CA ASP A 21 -13.16 15.81 -30.42
C ASP A 21 -12.63 16.34 -29.08
N LEU A 22 -12.44 17.67 -28.99
CA LEU A 22 -11.98 18.33 -27.76
C LEU A 22 -12.85 17.90 -26.56
N SER A 23 -14.13 17.58 -26.80
CA SER A 23 -15.06 17.08 -25.79
C SER A 23 -14.65 15.71 -25.21
N GLU A 24 -14.17 14.78 -26.04
CA GLU A 24 -13.73 13.46 -25.60
C GLU A 24 -12.42 13.56 -24.81
N LEU A 25 -11.51 14.44 -25.24
CA LEU A 25 -10.27 14.73 -24.53
C LEU A 25 -10.55 15.37 -23.16
N ASP A 26 -11.42 16.36 -23.10
CA ASP A 26 -11.82 17.04 -21.86
C ASP A 26 -12.47 16.05 -20.88
N LEU A 27 -13.32 15.15 -21.39
CA LEU A 27 -13.93 14.08 -20.59
C LEU A 27 -12.88 13.10 -20.04
N ALA A 28 -11.89 12.71 -20.85
CA ALA A 28 -10.81 11.83 -20.41
C ALA A 28 -9.94 12.48 -19.32
N ILE A 29 -9.62 13.77 -19.47
CA ILE A 29 -8.87 14.55 -18.48
C ILE A 29 -9.68 14.66 -17.19
N ALA A 30 -10.97 15.01 -17.27
CA ALA A 30 -11.84 15.11 -16.11
C ALA A 30 -11.90 13.80 -15.32
N LYS A 31 -12.09 12.66 -15.99
CA LYS A 31 -12.08 11.32 -15.36
C LYS A 31 -10.73 10.98 -14.72
N ALA A 32 -9.62 11.37 -15.34
CA ALA A 32 -8.29 11.12 -14.79
C ALA A 32 -8.04 11.94 -13.51
N ILE A 33 -8.47 13.20 -13.49
CA ILE A 33 -8.39 14.07 -12.31
C ILE A 33 -9.32 13.56 -11.21
N GLU A 34 -10.56 13.19 -11.54
CA GLU A 34 -11.51 12.60 -10.58
C GLU A 34 -10.92 11.35 -9.92
N ARG A 35 -10.30 10.45 -10.71
CA ARG A 35 -9.60 9.28 -10.16
C ARG A 35 -8.42 9.66 -9.28
N TYR A 36 -7.68 10.71 -9.64
CA TYR A 36 -6.57 11.22 -8.83
C TYR A 36 -7.04 11.73 -7.48
N ASP A 37 -8.11 12.53 -7.46
CA ASP A 37 -8.74 13.07 -6.26
C ASP A 37 -9.36 11.96 -5.39
N ALA A 38 -9.86 10.89 -6.01
CA ALA A 38 -10.32 9.66 -5.35
C ALA A 38 -9.16 8.75 -4.88
N ASP A 39 -8.24 9.32 -4.09
CA ASP A 39 -7.05 8.67 -3.52
C ASP A 39 -6.15 8.00 -4.57
N LYS A 40 -6.11 8.53 -5.79
CA LYS A 40 -5.35 8.00 -6.94
C LYS A 40 -5.78 6.62 -7.44
N THR A 41 -6.60 5.91 -6.66
CA THR A 41 -7.00 4.52 -6.93
C THR A 41 -8.40 4.44 -7.54
N GLY A 42 -9.31 5.32 -7.12
CA GLY A 42 -10.75 5.22 -7.39
C GLY A 42 -11.43 4.09 -6.61
N LEU A 43 -10.79 3.54 -5.58
CA LEU A 43 -11.26 2.41 -4.79
C LEU A 43 -11.33 2.76 -3.30
N ALA A 44 -12.32 2.23 -2.59
CA ALA A 44 -12.40 2.37 -1.14
C ALA A 44 -11.20 1.68 -0.46
N ASP A 45 -10.63 2.33 0.55
CA ASP A 45 -9.51 1.83 1.35
C ASP A 45 -10.00 1.46 2.76
N TYR A 46 -10.25 0.16 3.00
CA TYR A 46 -10.69 -0.35 4.30
C TYR A 46 -9.56 -0.45 5.33
N ALA A 47 -8.32 -0.21 4.92
CA ALA A 47 -7.17 -0.11 5.80
C ALA A 47 -6.90 1.35 6.24
N LEU A 48 -7.65 2.33 5.74
CA LEU A 48 -7.43 3.73 6.06
C LEU A 48 -7.65 4.03 7.56
N GLY A 49 -6.61 4.52 8.23
CA GLY A 49 -6.63 4.77 9.68
C GLY A 49 -7.68 5.78 10.11
N SER A 50 -7.85 6.86 9.35
CA SER A 50 -8.87 7.89 9.62
C SER A 50 -10.31 7.38 9.43
N ALA A 51 -10.50 6.24 8.75
CA ALA A 51 -11.80 5.59 8.61
C ALA A 51 -12.07 4.55 9.72
N GLY A 52 -11.14 4.37 10.68
CA GLY A 52 -11.29 3.46 11.82
C GLY A 52 -10.47 2.18 11.74
N ALA A 53 -9.64 2.00 10.71
CA ALA A 53 -8.66 0.93 10.67
C ALA A 53 -7.50 1.22 11.65
N SER A 54 -6.77 0.19 12.07
CA SER A 54 -5.65 0.36 12.98
C SER A 54 -4.59 -0.74 12.84
N VAL A 55 -3.36 -0.44 13.26
CA VAL A 55 -2.33 -1.48 13.46
C VAL A 55 -2.58 -2.15 14.81
N VAL A 56 -2.68 -3.48 14.79
CA VAL A 56 -2.91 -4.31 15.97
C VAL A 56 -1.60 -4.78 16.58
N SER A 57 -0.66 -5.23 15.73
CA SER A 57 0.62 -5.76 16.17
C SER A 57 1.62 -5.74 15.01
N ILE A 58 2.89 -5.70 15.32
CA ILE A 58 3.99 -5.91 14.36
C ILE A 58 4.75 -7.22 14.62
N ARG A 59 4.16 -8.14 15.41
CA ARG A 59 4.79 -9.40 15.82
C ARG A 59 6.18 -9.16 16.43
N CYS A 60 7.21 -9.77 15.84
CA CYS A 60 8.62 -9.64 16.23
C CYS A 60 9.36 -8.57 15.41
N THR A 61 8.66 -7.79 14.59
CA THR A 61 9.26 -6.74 13.77
C THR A 61 9.68 -5.57 14.64
N GLU A 62 10.88 -5.05 14.42
CA GLU A 62 11.38 -3.90 15.16
C GLU A 62 11.39 -2.66 14.26
N THR A 63 10.85 -1.55 14.76
CA THR A 63 10.91 -0.26 14.05
C THR A 63 12.37 0.19 13.96
N TYR A 64 12.80 0.56 12.75
CA TYR A 64 14.13 1.10 12.51
C TYR A 64 14.16 2.59 12.85
N THR A 65 15.06 2.97 13.74
CA THR A 65 15.23 4.35 14.22
C THR A 65 16.50 5.02 13.67
N GLY A 66 17.27 4.35 12.82
CA GLY A 66 18.45 4.94 12.19
C GLY A 66 18.06 6.04 11.22
N GLY A 67 18.64 7.23 11.39
CA GLY A 67 18.29 8.41 10.60
C GLY A 67 16.98 9.11 11.04
N ALA A 68 16.34 8.65 12.13
CA ALA A 68 15.21 9.34 12.72
C ALA A 68 15.61 10.73 13.24
N ALA A 69 14.68 11.68 13.22
CA ALA A 69 14.93 13.03 13.74
C ALA A 69 15.22 12.96 15.24
N THR A 70 16.43 13.39 15.65
CA THR A 70 16.83 13.36 17.05
C THR A 70 16.71 14.75 17.68
N PHE A 71 15.83 14.90 18.65
CA PHE A 71 15.82 16.07 19.52
C PHE A 71 17.03 16.05 20.44
N ARG A 72 17.82 17.12 20.36
CA ARG A 72 19.04 17.31 21.16
C ARG A 72 18.88 18.55 22.03
N PHE A 73 19.24 18.43 23.29
CA PHE A 73 19.31 19.56 24.22
C PHE A 73 20.77 19.77 24.62
N PHE A 74 21.32 20.95 24.30
CA PHE A 74 22.75 21.25 24.46
C PHE A 74 23.68 20.16 23.86
N GLY A 75 23.34 19.64 22.68
CA GLY A 75 24.11 18.60 21.99
C GLY A 75 23.83 17.16 22.46
N ILE A 76 23.18 16.98 23.62
CA ILE A 76 22.82 15.67 24.18
C ILE A 76 21.53 15.16 23.51
N PRO A 77 21.54 13.98 22.88
CA PRO A 77 20.34 13.39 22.27
C PRO A 77 19.35 12.94 23.36
N LEU A 78 18.16 13.53 23.37
CA LEU A 78 17.11 13.22 24.36
C LEU A 78 16.02 12.30 23.80
N ALA A 79 15.67 12.44 22.53
CA ALA A 79 14.64 11.61 21.91
C ALA A 79 14.87 11.48 20.40
N SER A 80 14.53 10.32 19.82
CA SER A 80 14.51 10.11 18.36
C SER A 80 13.07 9.82 17.92
N PHE A 81 12.59 10.55 16.92
CA PHE A 81 11.23 10.43 16.40
C PHE A 81 11.26 9.64 15.09
N ALA A 82 10.97 8.33 15.19
CA ALA A 82 10.74 7.48 14.03
C ALA A 82 9.23 7.36 13.76
N ASN A 83 8.88 7.17 12.50
CA ASN A 83 7.49 6.93 12.12
C ASN A 83 7.02 5.60 12.72
N SER A 84 5.83 5.63 13.32
CA SER A 84 5.22 4.42 13.90
C SER A 84 4.67 3.50 12.79
N PRO A 85 4.41 2.22 13.08
CA PRO A 85 3.71 1.32 12.17
C PRO A 85 2.38 1.85 11.64
N ALA A 86 1.67 2.69 12.42
CA ALA A 86 0.38 3.28 12.02
C ALA A 86 0.50 4.17 10.77
N THR A 87 1.71 4.65 10.43
CA THR A 87 2.00 5.44 9.23
C THR A 87 1.59 4.72 7.96
N VAL A 88 1.68 3.38 7.89
CA VAL A 88 1.30 2.62 6.69
C VAL A 88 -0.19 2.70 6.36
N LEU A 89 -1.01 3.16 7.31
CA LEU A 89 -2.46 3.33 7.18
C LEU A 89 -2.87 4.80 6.98
N GLN A 90 -1.90 5.71 6.89
CA GLN A 90 -2.13 7.15 6.74
C GLN A 90 -1.94 7.58 5.27
N PRO A 91 -2.65 8.64 4.83
CA PRO A 91 -2.43 9.22 3.51
C PRO A 91 -1.09 9.99 3.47
N GLY A 92 -0.52 10.10 2.27
CA GLY A 92 0.72 10.84 2.01
C GLY A 92 1.92 9.96 1.71
N THR A 93 2.75 10.36 0.74
CA THR A 93 3.92 9.59 0.28
C THR A 93 5.16 10.45 0.01
N LEU A 94 5.34 11.51 0.81
CA LEU A 94 6.53 12.36 0.75
C LEU A 94 7.77 11.62 1.31
N PRO A 95 8.98 11.93 0.82
CA PRO A 95 10.21 11.33 1.32
C PRO A 95 10.30 11.33 2.84
N GLY A 96 10.52 10.14 3.42
CA GLY A 96 10.66 9.97 4.87
C GLY A 96 9.35 9.84 5.65
N HIS A 97 8.18 9.88 5.01
CA HIS A 97 6.88 9.56 5.64
C HIS A 97 6.51 8.07 5.45
N CYS A 98 7.43 7.18 5.78
CA CYS A 98 7.21 5.73 5.73
C CYS A 98 7.55 5.08 7.07
N TRP A 99 6.88 3.98 7.39
CA TRP A 99 7.31 3.14 8.49
C TRP A 99 8.51 2.30 8.04
N ALA A 100 9.64 2.47 8.72
CA ALA A 100 10.84 1.68 8.50
C ALA A 100 10.95 0.58 9.56
N PHE A 101 11.22 -0.65 9.15
CA PHE A 101 11.57 -1.75 10.07
C PHE A 101 12.96 -2.32 9.78
N LYS A 102 13.59 -2.89 10.80
CA LYS A 102 14.95 -3.44 10.71
C LYS A 102 15.03 -4.63 9.75
N GLY A 103 16.06 -4.62 8.91
CA GLY A 103 16.33 -5.70 7.95
C GLY A 103 15.35 -5.73 6.77
N SER A 104 15.27 -6.89 6.11
CA SER A 104 14.46 -7.10 4.91
C SER A 104 13.17 -7.89 5.16
N GLN A 105 12.98 -8.39 6.39
CA GLN A 105 11.85 -9.24 6.79
C GLN A 105 11.10 -8.63 7.95
N GLY A 106 9.78 -8.64 7.88
CA GLY A 106 8.92 -8.07 8.91
C GLY A 106 7.45 -8.32 8.61
N SER A 107 6.60 -8.07 9.60
CA SER A 107 5.15 -8.16 9.45
C SER A 107 4.41 -7.07 10.20
N VAL A 108 3.21 -6.77 9.70
CA VAL A 108 2.25 -5.86 10.33
C VAL A 108 0.87 -6.46 10.23
N ILE A 109 0.18 -6.53 11.37
CA ILE A 109 -1.22 -6.92 11.47
C ILE A 109 -2.06 -5.66 11.54
N ILE A 110 -3.02 -5.57 10.63
CA ILE A 110 -3.96 -4.47 10.56
C ILE A 110 -5.37 -4.99 10.82
N LYS A 111 -6.14 -4.19 11.55
CA LYS A 111 -7.58 -4.32 11.69
C LYS A 111 -8.22 -3.37 10.68
N LEU A 112 -9.06 -3.91 9.81
CA LEU A 112 -9.84 -3.12 8.86
C LEU A 112 -10.93 -2.33 9.58
N ALA A 113 -11.32 -1.19 9.00
CA ALA A 113 -12.37 -0.34 9.55
C ALA A 113 -13.69 -1.12 9.76
N VAL A 114 -14.02 -1.98 8.79
CA VAL A 114 -15.16 -2.89 8.81
C VAL A 114 -14.77 -4.25 8.22
N PRO A 115 -15.47 -5.35 8.57
CA PRO A 115 -15.28 -6.64 7.90
C PRO A 115 -15.66 -6.57 6.41
N VAL A 116 -14.81 -7.07 5.51
CA VAL A 116 -15.04 -6.99 4.05
C VAL A 116 -14.60 -8.24 3.31
N HIS A 117 -15.19 -8.48 2.14
CA HIS A 117 -14.66 -9.44 1.18
C HIS A 117 -13.51 -8.79 0.42
N VAL A 118 -12.27 -9.12 0.81
CA VAL A 118 -11.06 -8.55 0.20
C VAL A 118 -10.92 -9.09 -1.23
N THR A 119 -10.86 -8.18 -2.19
CA THR A 119 -10.65 -8.50 -3.61
C THR A 119 -9.23 -8.19 -4.06
N SER A 120 -8.62 -7.16 -3.47
CA SER A 120 -7.26 -6.75 -3.79
C SER A 120 -6.66 -5.92 -2.68
N VAL A 121 -5.34 -5.83 -2.68
CA VAL A 121 -4.57 -4.89 -1.86
C VAL A 121 -3.76 -3.98 -2.78
N SER A 122 -3.37 -2.81 -2.29
CA SER A 122 -2.34 -2.02 -2.95
C SER A 122 -1.23 -1.62 -1.99
N VAL A 123 -0.01 -1.64 -2.52
CA VAL A 123 1.19 -1.19 -1.83
C VAL A 123 1.68 0.05 -2.56
N GLU A 124 1.89 1.13 -1.82
CA GLU A 124 2.52 2.34 -2.33
C GLU A 124 3.93 2.46 -1.77
N HIS A 125 4.86 2.89 -2.62
CA HIS A 125 6.18 3.37 -2.26
C HIS A 125 6.42 4.74 -2.91
N ILE A 126 7.38 5.51 -2.41
CA ILE A 126 7.70 6.82 -2.98
C ILE A 126 7.96 6.74 -4.49
N ALA A 127 7.41 7.68 -5.25
CA ALA A 127 7.65 7.78 -6.68
C ALA A 127 9.15 8.04 -6.95
N ARG A 128 9.73 7.29 -7.89
CA ARG A 128 11.15 7.39 -8.28
C ARG A 128 11.63 8.83 -8.51
N ARG A 129 10.78 9.67 -9.09
CA ARG A 129 11.10 11.08 -9.38
C ARG A 129 11.32 11.95 -8.14
N LEU A 130 10.90 11.50 -6.97
CA LEU A 130 11.03 12.22 -5.70
C LEU A 130 12.22 11.72 -4.86
N VAL A 131 12.98 10.73 -5.33
CA VAL A 131 14.09 10.13 -4.58
C VAL A 131 15.41 10.82 -4.91
N TYR A 132 15.95 11.59 -3.96
CA TYR A 132 17.22 12.32 -4.15
C TYR A 132 18.42 11.42 -4.48
N SER A 133 18.49 10.24 -3.86
CA SER A 133 19.59 9.30 -4.03
C SER A 133 19.45 8.40 -5.27
N ASN A 134 18.32 8.47 -5.98
CA ASN A 134 17.90 7.48 -6.98
C ASN A 134 17.88 6.01 -6.48
N ARG A 135 17.89 5.77 -5.15
CA ARG A 135 17.86 4.42 -4.56
C ARG A 135 16.46 4.09 -4.04
N LEU A 136 15.90 3.01 -4.56
CA LEU A 136 14.62 2.42 -4.12
C LEU A 136 14.83 1.03 -3.50
N ASP A 137 16.06 0.75 -3.08
CA ASP A 137 16.50 -0.53 -2.52
C ASP A 137 15.80 -0.86 -1.18
N SER A 138 15.27 0.16 -0.48
CA SER A 138 14.49 -0.02 0.75
C SER A 138 13.04 -0.40 0.51
N ALA A 139 12.55 -0.39 -0.73
CA ALA A 139 11.19 -0.78 -1.05
C ALA A 139 10.99 -2.29 -0.77
N PRO A 140 9.82 -2.71 -0.25
CA PRO A 140 9.52 -4.13 -0.12
C PRO A 140 9.56 -4.78 -1.51
N ARG A 141 9.96 -6.04 -1.59
CA ARG A 141 9.93 -6.80 -2.84
C ARG A 141 8.90 -7.91 -2.72
N ASP A 142 9.26 -9.05 -2.16
CA ASP A 142 8.34 -10.18 -2.01
C ASP A 142 7.59 -10.05 -0.68
N PHE A 143 6.28 -10.23 -0.75
CA PHE A 143 5.41 -10.21 0.42
C PHE A 143 4.21 -11.13 0.25
N ARG A 144 3.54 -11.46 1.34
CA ARG A 144 2.27 -12.20 1.32
C ARG A 144 1.25 -11.56 2.24
N VAL A 145 -0.02 -11.77 1.95
CA VAL A 145 -1.14 -11.26 2.75
C VAL A 145 -1.92 -12.43 3.28
N LEU A 146 -2.11 -12.46 4.60
CA LEU A 146 -2.86 -13.50 5.29
C LEU A 146 -4.11 -12.90 5.92
N ALA A 147 -5.25 -13.55 5.76
CA ALA A 147 -6.44 -13.30 6.55
C ALA A 147 -6.32 -14.02 7.89
N LEU A 148 -6.46 -13.27 8.97
CA LEU A 148 -6.43 -13.81 10.33
C LEU A 148 -7.86 -14.03 10.86
N PRO A 149 -8.04 -15.00 11.76
CA PRO A 149 -9.29 -15.21 12.50
C PRO A 149 -9.82 -13.94 13.15
N THR A 150 -11.14 -13.76 13.13
CA THR A 150 -11.80 -12.70 13.90
C THR A 150 -12.00 -13.23 15.33
N PRO A 151 -11.48 -12.56 16.38
CA PRO A 151 -11.62 -13.04 17.76
C PRO A 151 -13.07 -13.15 18.26
N ASP A 152 -14.00 -12.43 17.62
CA ASP A 152 -15.40 -12.28 18.04
C ASP A 152 -16.36 -13.24 17.31
N THR A 153 -15.86 -14.14 16.45
CA THR A 153 -16.68 -15.16 15.79
C THR A 153 -16.53 -16.48 16.52
N ASP A 154 -17.65 -17.10 16.92
CA ASP A 154 -17.74 -18.43 17.58
C ASP A 154 -17.26 -19.60 16.69
N GLN A 155 -16.43 -19.32 15.69
CA GLN A 155 -15.79 -20.32 14.85
C GLN A 155 -14.51 -20.78 15.52
N ASP A 156 -14.65 -21.83 16.34
CA ASP A 156 -13.58 -22.65 16.96
C ASP A 156 -12.53 -23.19 15.96
N ASP A 157 -12.72 -22.99 14.65
CA ASP A 157 -11.87 -23.51 13.57
C ASP A 157 -11.42 -22.43 12.57
N ALA A 158 -11.41 -21.15 12.99
CA ALA A 158 -10.92 -20.08 12.14
C ALA A 158 -9.40 -20.26 11.89
N SER A 159 -9.06 -20.77 10.70
CA SER A 159 -7.69 -20.96 10.24
C SER A 159 -7.18 -19.71 9.50
N VAL A 160 -5.86 -19.50 9.56
CA VAL A 160 -5.21 -18.43 8.79
C VAL A 160 -5.27 -18.76 7.31
N VAL A 161 -5.84 -17.88 6.49
CA VAL A 161 -5.96 -18.08 5.03
C VAL A 161 -4.97 -17.21 4.28
N ASN A 162 -4.19 -17.80 3.37
CA ASN A 162 -3.30 -17.05 2.49
C ASN A 162 -4.10 -16.42 1.34
N LEU A 163 -4.18 -15.09 1.30
CA LEU A 163 -4.87 -14.33 0.26
C LEU A 163 -4.02 -14.14 -1.01
N GLY A 164 -2.70 -14.35 -0.91
CA GLY A 164 -1.79 -14.32 -2.04
C GLY A 164 -0.34 -14.03 -1.63
N ASN A 165 0.57 -14.43 -2.53
CA ASN A 165 1.98 -14.07 -2.48
C ASN A 165 2.27 -13.18 -3.68
N PHE A 166 2.97 -12.08 -3.45
CA PHE A 166 3.11 -10.98 -4.39
C PHE A 166 4.54 -10.44 -4.41
N SER A 167 4.89 -9.77 -5.50
CA SER A 167 6.18 -9.09 -5.65
C SER A 167 5.93 -7.65 -6.10
N PHE A 168 6.37 -6.69 -5.30
CA PHE A 168 6.39 -5.27 -5.66
C PHE A 168 7.62 -4.97 -6.52
N ASP A 169 7.43 -4.22 -7.61
CA ASP A 169 8.51 -3.79 -8.50
C ASP A 169 8.94 -2.36 -8.17
N ALA A 170 10.10 -2.17 -7.54
CA ALA A 170 10.62 -0.83 -7.22
C ALA A 170 10.81 0.07 -8.47
N MET A 171 10.98 -0.50 -9.66
CA MET A 171 11.14 0.26 -10.90
C MET A 171 9.81 0.56 -11.60
N GLY A 172 8.73 -0.04 -11.11
CA GLY A 172 7.37 0.12 -11.61
C GLY A 172 6.68 1.40 -11.13
N PRO A 173 5.34 1.47 -11.26
CA PRO A 173 4.54 2.56 -10.69
C PRO A 173 4.67 2.62 -9.17
N SER A 174 4.50 3.83 -8.60
CA SER A 174 4.57 4.05 -7.15
C SER A 174 3.49 3.29 -6.38
N ILE A 175 2.29 3.14 -6.96
CA ILE A 175 1.18 2.33 -6.44
C ILE A 175 1.05 1.08 -7.30
N GLN A 176 1.06 -0.08 -6.67
CA GLN A 176 0.85 -1.36 -7.35
C GLN A 176 -0.32 -2.11 -6.70
N PHE A 177 -1.15 -2.72 -7.54
CA PHE A 177 -2.35 -3.45 -7.13
C PHE A 177 -2.11 -4.95 -7.25
N PHE A 178 -2.59 -5.68 -6.26
CA PHE A 178 -2.39 -7.12 -6.15
C PHE A 178 -3.74 -7.77 -5.88
N THR A 179 -4.23 -8.56 -6.83
CA THR A 179 -5.52 -9.24 -6.74
C THR A 179 -5.37 -10.47 -5.84
N THR A 180 -6.27 -10.62 -4.88
CA THR A 180 -6.25 -11.78 -3.97
C THR A 180 -6.87 -13.00 -4.65
N VAL A 181 -6.57 -14.20 -4.15
CA VAL A 181 -7.15 -15.43 -4.68
C VAL A 181 -8.68 -15.40 -4.62
N GLU A 182 -9.36 -15.81 -5.70
CA GLU A 182 -10.84 -15.74 -5.85
C GLU A 182 -11.64 -16.50 -4.78
N LYS A 183 -10.98 -17.39 -4.02
CA LYS A 183 -11.57 -18.13 -2.90
C LYS A 183 -11.21 -17.53 -1.53
N ALA A 184 -11.05 -16.20 -1.45
CA ALA A 184 -10.91 -15.54 -0.15
C ALA A 184 -12.16 -15.88 0.71
N PRO A 185 -11.99 -16.26 1.99
CA PRO A 185 -13.09 -16.65 2.86
C PRO A 185 -14.07 -15.50 3.11
N LEU A 186 -15.13 -15.80 3.89
CA LEU A 186 -16.04 -14.84 4.54
C LEU A 186 -15.39 -13.48 4.86
N LYS A 187 -16.21 -12.42 4.95
CA LYS A 187 -15.82 -11.09 5.47
C LYS A 187 -14.69 -11.14 6.50
N VAL A 188 -13.51 -10.65 6.13
CA VAL A 188 -12.33 -10.63 6.98
C VAL A 188 -12.18 -9.27 7.64
N ARG A 189 -11.72 -9.25 8.90
CA ARG A 189 -11.48 -8.02 9.65
C ARG A 189 -10.00 -7.79 9.97
N TYR A 190 -9.19 -8.84 10.00
CA TYR A 190 -7.78 -8.76 10.37
C TYR A 190 -6.92 -9.33 9.24
N LEU A 191 -5.94 -8.57 8.81
CA LEU A 191 -4.97 -8.99 7.80
C LEU A 191 -3.54 -8.87 8.33
N GLU A 192 -2.69 -9.84 8.01
CA GLU A 192 -1.26 -9.77 8.24
C GLU A 192 -0.53 -9.60 6.90
N PHE A 193 0.17 -8.48 6.75
CA PHE A 193 1.15 -8.30 5.67
C PHE A 193 2.49 -8.82 6.16
N GLN A 194 3.05 -9.80 5.46
CA GLN A 194 4.36 -10.36 5.75
C GLN A 194 5.32 -10.05 4.60
N PHE A 195 6.31 -9.20 4.87
CA PHE A 195 7.38 -8.85 3.94
C PHE A 195 8.53 -9.83 4.09
N LEU A 196 8.93 -10.44 2.98
CA LEU A 196 9.90 -11.54 2.93
C LEU A 196 11.30 -11.05 2.55
N ASN A 197 11.37 -9.99 1.74
CA ASN A 197 12.62 -9.31 1.39
C ASN A 197 12.35 -7.89 0.88
N ASN A 198 13.42 -7.16 0.59
CA ASN A 198 13.41 -5.84 -0.03
C ASN A 198 14.27 -5.82 -1.30
N HIS A 199 14.44 -4.64 -1.90
CA HIS A 199 15.24 -4.45 -3.11
C HIS A 199 16.74 -4.29 -2.85
N GLY A 200 17.25 -4.76 -1.71
CA GLY A 200 18.69 -4.85 -1.41
C GLY A 200 19.21 -3.84 -0.39
N HIS A 201 18.34 -3.07 0.27
CA HIS A 201 18.80 -2.17 1.33
C HIS A 201 19.25 -2.97 2.56
N PRO A 202 20.49 -2.78 3.06
CA PRO A 202 21.10 -3.71 4.02
C PRO A 202 20.56 -3.59 5.45
N SER A 203 19.94 -2.45 5.81
CA SER A 203 19.62 -2.16 7.22
C SER A 203 18.13 -2.11 7.54
N TYR A 204 17.28 -1.84 6.55
CA TYR A 204 15.86 -1.59 6.77
C TYR A 204 15.03 -1.73 5.50
N THR A 205 13.73 -1.85 5.68
CA THR A 205 12.70 -1.79 4.63
C THR A 205 11.69 -0.72 5.00
N CYS A 206 11.26 0.09 4.03
CA CYS A 206 10.32 1.18 4.28
C CYS A 206 8.99 0.94 3.56
N ILE A 207 7.90 0.97 4.32
CA ILE A 207 6.53 0.83 3.82
C ILE A 207 5.85 2.19 3.91
N TYR A 208 5.46 2.75 2.77
CA TYR A 208 4.79 4.05 2.74
C TYR A 208 3.30 3.90 3.02
N ARG A 209 2.58 3.10 2.23
CA ARG A 209 1.15 2.90 2.43
C ARG A 209 0.67 1.52 2.01
N LEU A 210 -0.21 0.96 2.81
CA LEU A 210 -0.94 -0.27 2.52
C LEU A 210 -2.43 0.08 2.42
N ARG A 211 -3.08 -0.36 1.36
CA ARG A 211 -4.52 -0.24 1.19
C ARG A 211 -5.16 -1.61 1.02
N VAL A 212 -6.39 -1.73 1.45
CA VAL A 212 -7.20 -2.95 1.30
C VAL A 212 -8.50 -2.58 0.61
N HIS A 213 -8.78 -3.27 -0.50
CA HIS A 213 -9.93 -3.02 -1.35
C HIS A 213 -10.84 -4.26 -1.37
N GLY A 214 -12.13 -4.04 -1.53
CA GLY A 214 -13.09 -5.12 -1.45
C GLY A 214 -14.54 -4.66 -1.45
N ASN A 215 -15.43 -5.62 -1.25
CA ASN A 215 -16.87 -5.40 -1.19
C ASN A 215 -17.36 -5.52 0.25
N PHE A 216 -18.02 -4.45 0.73
CA PHE A 216 -18.66 -4.44 2.04
C PHE A 216 -20.00 -5.21 2.04
N HIS A 217 -20.73 -5.16 0.92
CA HIS A 217 -21.96 -5.92 0.68
C HIS A 217 -21.63 -7.26 0.01
N GLU A 218 -22.35 -8.30 0.38
CA GLU A 218 -22.35 -9.58 -0.35
C GLU A 218 -23.03 -9.39 -1.72
N LEU A 219 -22.60 -10.16 -2.72
CA LEU A 219 -23.43 -10.48 -3.88
C LEU A 219 -24.40 -11.59 -3.49
#